data_AF-A0A521IRB0-F1
#
_entry.id   AF-A0A521IRB0-F1
#
_cell.length_a   1.000
_cell.length_b   1.000
_cell.length_c   1.000
_cell.angle_alpha   90.00
_cell.angle_beta   90.00
_cell.angle_gamma   90.00
#
_symmetry.space_group_name_H-M   'P 1'
#
loop_
_entity.id
_entity.type
_entity.pdbx_description
1 polymer ?
#
loop_
_entity_poly.entity_id
_entity_poly.type
_entity_poly.pdbx_seq_one_letter_code
_entity_poly.pdbx_strand_id
1 'polypeptide(L)'
;MTHEERLALAQEMNRKLAAIKQAGQIATRDLIREDSLSPDEITGLVDLYPVWAAGMSYAADDLIAYGGTLYQVIQAHTSQADWTPDAVPALFVSKTPAGVIPDWVQPTGAHDAYNIGDKVLFEGLVYESLINANTWSPTAYPAGWQIIS
;
A
#
# COMPACT_ATOMS: atom_id res chain seq x y z
N MET A 1 -7.23 -36.02 18.75
CA MET A 1 -7.93 -34.99 17.98
C MET A 1 -8.45 -35.57 16.67
N THR A 2 -9.76 -35.80 16.61
CA THR A 2 -10.51 -36.32 15.46
C THR A 2 -10.57 -35.30 14.33
N HIS A 3 -11.03 -35.71 13.13
CA HIS A 3 -11.24 -34.80 12.01
C HIS A 3 -12.27 -33.70 12.34
N GLU A 4 -13.34 -34.07 13.06
CA GLU A 4 -14.38 -33.13 13.50
C GLU A 4 -13.84 -32.10 14.50
N GLU A 5 -13.02 -32.52 15.46
CA GLU A 5 -12.38 -31.61 16.41
C GLU A 5 -11.43 -30.62 15.70
N ARG A 6 -10.68 -31.07 14.68
CA ARG A 6 -9.81 -30.19 13.87
C ARG A 6 -10.63 -29.20 13.03
N LEU A 7 -11.76 -29.64 12.47
CA LEU A 7 -12.64 -28.79 11.67
C LEU A 7 -13.29 -27.72 12.54
N ALA A 8 -13.80 -28.08 13.73
CA ALA A 8 -14.40 -27.13 14.67
C ALA A 8 -13.37 -26.07 15.12
N LEU A 9 -12.14 -26.50 15.44
CA LEU A 9 -11.06 -25.57 15.79
C LEU A 9 -10.72 -24.61 14.64
N ALA A 10 -10.65 -25.12 13.41
CA ALA A 10 -10.38 -24.30 12.23
C ALA A 10 -11.49 -23.27 11.97
N GLN A 11 -12.76 -23.67 12.10
CA GLN A 11 -13.90 -22.78 11.97
C GLN A 11 -13.90 -21.69 13.04
N GLU A 12 -13.63 -22.05 14.29
CA GLU A 12 -13.52 -21.08 15.38
C GLU A 12 -12.38 -20.10 15.15
N MET A 13 -11.21 -20.59 14.75
CA MET A 13 -10.05 -19.75 14.44
C MET A 13 -10.35 -18.78 13.28
N ASN A 14 -10.97 -19.26 12.20
CA ASN A 14 -11.37 -18.43 11.07
C ASN A 14 -12.36 -17.34 11.49
N ARG A 15 -13.33 -17.67 12.35
CA ARG A 15 -14.28 -16.69 12.89
C ARG A 15 -13.58 -15.61 13.71
N LYS A 16 -12.62 -15.99 14.57
CA LYS A 16 -11.83 -15.04 15.37
C LYS A 16 -10.97 -14.15 14.48
N LEU A 17 -10.29 -14.72 13.49
CA LEU A 17 -9.49 -13.98 12.51
C LEU A 17 -10.33 -12.97 11.73
N ALA A 18 -11.53 -13.37 11.29
CA ALA A 18 -12.46 -12.47 10.62
C ALA A 18 -12.88 -11.29 11.51
N ALA A 19 -13.17 -11.55 12.79
CA ALA A 19 -13.53 -10.50 13.74
C ALA A 19 -12.37 -9.51 13.99
N ILE A 20 -11.13 -10.02 14.12
CA ILE A 20 -9.93 -9.19 14.28
C ILE A 20 -9.70 -8.34 13.03
N LYS A 21 -9.80 -8.95 11.84
CA LYS A 21 -9.69 -8.23 10.56
C LYS A 21 -10.71 -7.10 10.48
N GLN A 22 -11.97 -7.37 10.82
CA GLN A 22 -13.04 -6.36 10.83
C GLN A 22 -12.78 -5.25 11.84
N ALA A 23 -12.32 -5.58 13.05
CA ALA A 23 -11.96 -4.57 14.05
C ALA A 23 -10.79 -3.68 13.59
N GLY A 24 -9.78 -4.28 12.96
CA GLY A 24 -8.66 -3.56 12.35
C GLY A 24 -9.14 -2.58 11.27
N GLN A 25 -9.96 -3.05 10.32
CA GLN A 25 -10.55 -2.20 9.29
C GLN A 25 -11.33 -1.02 9.87
N ILE A 26 -12.15 -1.26 10.91
CA ILE A 26 -12.93 -0.20 11.56
C ILE A 26 -12.00 0.85 12.19
N ALA A 27 -10.94 0.40 12.88
CA ALA A 27 -10.01 1.30 13.55
C ALA A 27 -9.18 2.13 12.56
N THR A 28 -8.80 1.56 11.41
CA THR A 28 -7.86 2.21 10.48
C THR A 28 -8.53 2.95 9.32
N ARG A 29 -9.80 2.64 9.00
CA ARG A 29 -10.48 3.21 7.82
C ARG A 29 -10.50 4.74 7.83
N ASP A 30 -10.88 5.35 8.94
CA ASP A 30 -11.00 6.81 9.01
C ASP A 30 -9.62 7.46 9.00
N LEU A 31 -8.63 6.87 9.69
CA LEU A 31 -7.23 7.30 9.67
C LEU A 31 -6.61 7.28 8.27
N ILE A 32 -6.90 6.24 7.48
CA ILE A 32 -6.43 6.14 6.07
C ILE A 32 -7.12 7.20 5.20
N ARG A 33 -8.43 7.41 5.37
CA ARG A 33 -9.19 8.39 4.57
C ARG A 33 -8.74 9.82 4.84
N GLU A 34 -8.42 10.12 6.09
CA GLU A 34 -7.91 11.41 6.57
C GLU A 34 -6.40 11.57 6.36
N ASP A 35 -5.75 10.64 5.65
CA ASP A 35 -4.30 10.66 5.34
C ASP A 35 -3.44 10.85 6.61
N SER A 36 -3.90 10.29 7.73
CA SER A 36 -3.31 10.45 9.07
C SER A 36 -2.35 9.33 9.46
N LEU A 37 -2.10 8.39 8.56
CA LEU A 37 -1.12 7.30 8.74
C LEU A 37 0.09 7.53 7.84
N SER A 38 1.26 7.10 8.32
CA SER A 38 2.48 7.05 7.51
C SER A 38 2.38 5.97 6.42
N PRO A 39 3.18 6.07 5.34
CA PRO A 39 3.21 5.06 4.28
C PRO A 39 3.51 3.64 4.79
N ASP A 40 4.41 3.50 5.76
CA ASP A 40 4.78 2.22 6.36
C ASP A 40 3.61 1.60 7.14
N GLU A 41 2.89 2.42 7.91
CA GLU A 41 1.67 1.98 8.61
C GLU A 41 0.60 1.54 7.62
N ILE A 42 0.38 2.28 6.52
CA ILE A 42 -0.59 1.92 5.48
C ILE A 42 -0.19 0.61 4.78
N THR A 43 1.11 0.40 4.53
CA THR A 43 1.64 -0.83 3.93
C THR A 43 1.34 -2.05 4.80
N GLY A 44 1.50 -1.93 6.12
CA GLY A 44 1.14 -2.99 7.08
C GLY A 44 -0.36 -3.33 7.14
N LEU A 45 -1.21 -2.50 6.53
CA LEU A 45 -2.67 -2.65 6.55
C LEU A 45 -3.23 -3.20 5.23
N VAL A 46 -2.42 -3.34 4.18
CA VAL A 46 -2.87 -3.77 2.84
C VAL A 46 -3.69 -5.07 2.90
N ASP A 47 -3.18 -6.10 3.59
CA ASP A 47 -3.85 -7.39 3.74
C ASP A 47 -5.14 -7.37 4.59
N LEU A 48 -5.35 -6.27 5.34
CA LEU A 48 -6.59 -6.07 6.08
C LEU A 48 -7.74 -5.66 5.15
N TYR A 49 -7.48 -5.18 3.94
CA TYR A 49 -8.54 -4.76 3.03
C TYR A 49 -8.82 -5.80 1.93
N PRO A 50 -10.00 -5.77 1.30
CA PRO A 50 -10.30 -6.63 0.16
C PRO A 50 -9.40 -6.32 -1.02
N VAL A 51 -8.88 -7.36 -1.68
CA VAL A 51 -8.17 -7.20 -2.95
C VAL A 51 -9.16 -6.81 -4.04
N TRP A 52 -8.76 -5.88 -4.91
CA TRP A 52 -9.55 -5.48 -6.06
C TRP A 52 -9.82 -6.67 -6.98
N ALA A 53 -11.03 -6.73 -7.52
CA ALA A 53 -11.42 -7.69 -8.53
C ALA A 53 -12.39 -7.05 -9.53
N ALA A 54 -12.34 -7.47 -10.79
CA ALA A 54 -13.27 -7.06 -11.82
C ALA A 54 -14.67 -7.65 -11.58
N GLY A 55 -15.73 -6.94 -12.00
CA GLY A 55 -17.12 -7.35 -11.82
C GLY A 55 -17.68 -7.15 -10.41
N MET A 56 -16.95 -6.46 -9.54
CA MET A 56 -17.36 -6.16 -8.17
C MET A 56 -18.04 -4.80 -8.09
N SER A 57 -19.11 -4.71 -7.28
CA SER A 57 -19.74 -3.43 -6.96
C SER A 57 -18.99 -2.78 -5.80
N TYR A 58 -18.42 -1.61 -6.03
CA TYR A 58 -17.76 -0.79 -5.02
C TYR A 58 -18.59 0.45 -4.69
N ALA A 59 -18.65 0.79 -3.41
CA ALA A 59 -19.24 2.03 -2.93
C ALA A 59 -18.19 3.14 -2.85
N ALA A 60 -18.63 4.40 -2.85
CA ALA A 60 -17.74 5.51 -2.53
C ALA A 60 -17.14 5.32 -1.12
N ASP A 61 -15.89 5.73 -0.97
CA ASP A 61 -15.05 5.59 0.21
C ASP A 61 -14.62 4.16 0.58
N ASP A 62 -14.97 3.14 -0.21
CA ASP A 62 -14.42 1.80 0.00
C ASP A 62 -12.89 1.82 -0.12
N LEU A 63 -12.21 1.07 0.74
CA LEU A 63 -10.77 0.87 0.71
C LEU A 63 -10.47 -0.52 0.16
N ILE A 64 -9.63 -0.58 -0.87
CA ILE A 64 -9.30 -1.81 -1.60
C ILE A 64 -7.79 -1.90 -1.84
N ALA A 65 -7.27 -3.12 -1.88
CA ALA A 65 -5.87 -3.40 -2.17
C ALA A 65 -5.69 -3.75 -3.66
N TYR A 66 -4.72 -3.14 -4.32
CA TYR A 66 -4.31 -3.48 -5.69
C TYR A 66 -2.82 -3.28 -5.86
N GLY A 67 -2.11 -4.29 -6.38
CA GLY A 67 -0.67 -4.20 -6.61
C GLY A 67 0.16 -3.84 -5.37
N GLY A 68 -0.26 -4.27 -4.18
CA GLY A 68 0.40 -3.92 -2.91
C GLY A 68 0.09 -2.51 -2.38
N THR A 69 -0.79 -1.76 -3.04
CA THR A 69 -1.19 -0.40 -2.66
C THR A 69 -2.65 -0.37 -2.22
N LEU A 70 -2.96 0.45 -1.21
CA LEU A 70 -4.34 0.74 -0.83
C LEU A 70 -4.88 1.92 -1.66
N TYR A 71 -6.09 1.74 -2.18
CA TYR A 71 -6.84 2.75 -2.90
C TYR A 71 -8.17 3.01 -2.22
N GLN A 72 -8.60 4.27 -2.19
CA GLN A 72 -9.96 4.66 -1.86
C GLN A 72 -10.77 4.84 -3.13
N VAL A 73 -11.98 4.29 -3.15
CA VAL A 73 -12.96 4.47 -4.23
C VAL A 73 -13.57 5.87 -4.11
N ILE A 74 -13.47 6.66 -5.17
CA ILE A 74 -13.99 8.04 -5.22
C ILE A 74 -15.48 8.05 -5.58
N GLN A 75 -15.88 7.18 -6.50
CA GLN A 75 -17.25 7.12 -7.02
C GLN A 75 -17.75 5.68 -7.00
N ALA A 76 -19.00 5.46 -6.56
CA ALA A 76 -19.61 4.15 -6.59
C ALA A 76 -19.75 3.63 -8.03
N HIS A 77 -19.29 2.42 -8.29
CA HIS A 77 -19.28 1.83 -9.62
C HIS A 77 -19.20 0.30 -9.57
N THR A 78 -19.39 -0.35 -10.71
CA THR A 78 -19.02 -1.75 -10.90
C THR A 78 -17.69 -1.81 -11.63
N SER A 79 -16.71 -2.49 -11.05
CA SER A 79 -15.36 -2.59 -11.62
C SER A 79 -15.37 -3.35 -12.95
N GLN A 80 -14.49 -2.93 -13.86
CA GLN A 80 -14.25 -3.59 -15.14
C GLN A 80 -12.78 -3.98 -15.22
N ALA A 81 -12.44 -4.99 -16.04
CA ALA A 81 -11.08 -5.49 -16.16
C ALA A 81 -10.07 -4.39 -16.54
N ASP A 82 -10.49 -3.46 -17.39
CA ASP A 82 -9.67 -2.33 -17.87
C ASP A 82 -9.76 -1.09 -16.94
N TRP A 83 -10.53 -1.18 -15.86
CA TRP A 83 -10.69 -0.12 -14.85
C TRP A 83 -9.94 -0.51 -13.58
N THR A 84 -8.64 -0.71 -13.72
CA THR A 84 -7.78 -0.99 -12.58
C THR A 84 -7.55 0.28 -11.75
N PRO A 85 -7.30 0.17 -10.44
CA PRO A 85 -7.13 1.31 -9.55
C PRO A 85 -6.00 2.28 -9.96
N ASP A 86 -4.95 1.79 -10.59
CA ASP A 86 -3.85 2.60 -11.14
C ASP A 86 -4.18 3.27 -12.48
N ALA A 87 -5.11 2.71 -13.26
CA ALA A 87 -5.44 3.19 -14.60
C ALA A 87 -6.54 4.25 -14.62
N VAL A 88 -7.39 4.34 -13.59
CA VAL A 88 -8.56 5.24 -13.58
C VAL A 88 -8.61 6.16 -12.34
N PRO A 89 -7.82 7.26 -12.34
CA PRO A 89 -7.77 8.22 -11.22
C PRO A 89 -9.10 8.92 -10.91
N ALA A 90 -10.07 8.87 -11.83
CA ALA A 90 -11.41 9.42 -11.60
C ALA A 90 -12.27 8.53 -10.67
N LEU A 91 -11.95 7.23 -10.58
CA LEU A 91 -12.68 6.25 -9.77
C LEU A 91 -11.92 5.87 -8.49
N PHE A 92 -10.60 6.03 -8.48
CA PHE A 92 -9.73 5.59 -7.39
C PHE A 92 -8.68 6.64 -7.04
N VAL A 93 -8.42 6.81 -5.75
CA VAL A 93 -7.30 7.61 -5.24
C VAL A 93 -6.36 6.70 -4.45
N SER A 94 -5.06 6.77 -4.75
CA SER A 94 -4.05 6.02 -3.98
C SER A 94 -3.98 6.59 -2.57
N LYS A 95 -4.10 5.72 -1.57
CA LYS A 95 -3.96 6.05 -0.15
C LYS A 95 -2.62 5.64 0.41
N THR A 96 -1.90 4.76 -0.27
CA THR A 96 -0.45 4.65 -0.07
C THR A 96 0.23 5.68 -0.98
N PRO A 97 0.99 6.65 -0.46
CA PRO A 97 1.89 7.43 -1.30
C PRO A 97 2.93 6.48 -1.91
N ALA A 98 2.82 6.20 -3.22
CA ALA A 98 3.73 5.40 -4.06
C ALA A 98 4.45 4.25 -3.32
N GLY A 99 3.73 3.14 -3.07
CA GLY A 99 4.11 2.07 -2.12
C GLY A 99 4.58 0.75 -2.72
N VAL A 100 5.29 0.76 -3.85
CA VAL A 100 6.49 -0.10 -3.90
C VAL A 100 7.61 0.90 -3.83
N ILE A 101 8.19 1.06 -2.65
CA ILE A 101 9.48 1.73 -2.54
C ILE A 101 10.46 0.79 -3.25
N PRO A 102 10.86 1.10 -4.49
CA PRO A 102 11.69 0.17 -5.24
C PRO A 102 13.04 0.04 -4.52
N ASP A 103 13.66 -1.13 -4.62
CA ASP A 103 15.09 -1.23 -4.34
C ASP A 103 15.80 -0.10 -5.10
N TRP A 104 16.72 0.57 -4.42
CA TRP A 104 17.53 1.59 -5.04
C TRP A 104 18.28 0.96 -6.23
N VAL A 105 18.14 1.58 -7.39
CA VAL A 105 18.86 1.22 -8.61
C VAL A 105 19.73 2.40 -8.99
N GLN A 106 20.99 2.14 -9.32
CA GLN A 106 21.92 3.15 -9.79
C GLN A 106 21.40 3.80 -11.09
N PRO A 107 21.09 5.12 -11.09
CA PRO A 107 20.67 5.80 -12.31
C PRO A 107 21.82 5.90 -13.32
N THR A 108 21.46 5.86 -14.61
CA THR A 108 22.34 5.99 -15.78
C THR A 108 22.42 7.43 -16.30
N GLY A 109 21.50 8.30 -15.89
CA GLY A 109 21.54 9.73 -16.17
C GLY A 109 20.42 10.52 -15.46
N ALA A 110 20.16 11.73 -15.95
CA ALA A 110 19.13 12.61 -15.35
C ALA A 110 17.69 12.17 -15.64
N HIS A 111 17.48 11.25 -16.59
CA HIS A 111 16.13 10.81 -17.02
C HIS A 111 15.53 9.77 -16.08
N ASP A 112 16.37 9.11 -15.31
CA ASP A 112 16.07 8.04 -14.35
C ASP A 112 16.60 8.36 -12.95
N ALA A 113 16.97 9.62 -12.71
CA ALA A 113 17.42 10.12 -11.41
C ALA A 113 16.26 10.39 -10.46
N TYR A 114 16.50 10.17 -9.17
CA TYR A 114 15.51 10.40 -8.12
C TYR A 114 15.37 11.89 -7.80
N ASN A 115 14.17 12.37 -7.61
CA ASN A 115 13.88 13.76 -7.25
C ASN A 115 13.53 13.91 -5.78
N ILE A 116 13.41 15.15 -5.31
CA ILE A 116 13.07 15.44 -3.92
C ILE A 116 11.74 14.75 -3.58
N GLY A 117 11.73 13.95 -2.50
CA GLY A 117 10.56 13.22 -2.02
C GLY A 117 10.42 11.78 -2.54
N ASP A 118 11.20 11.39 -3.57
CA ASP A 118 11.25 10.00 -4.04
C ASP A 118 11.84 9.10 -2.96
N LYS A 119 11.30 7.89 -2.84
CA LYS A 119 11.70 6.92 -1.82
C LYS A 119 12.29 5.68 -2.46
N VAL A 120 13.32 5.13 -1.83
CA VAL A 120 14.00 3.89 -2.24
C VAL A 120 14.32 3.00 -1.03
N LEU A 121 14.37 1.69 -1.27
CA LEU A 121 14.84 0.71 -0.31
C LEU A 121 16.32 0.49 -0.56
N PHE A 122 17.16 0.72 0.44
CA PHE A 122 18.60 0.50 0.32
C PHE A 122 19.10 -0.18 1.59
N GLU A 123 19.72 -1.36 1.44
CA GLU A 123 20.22 -2.18 2.55
C GLU A 123 19.17 -2.49 3.63
N GLY A 124 17.89 -2.59 3.22
CA GLY A 124 16.78 -2.92 4.13
C GLY A 124 16.23 -1.72 4.91
N LEU A 125 16.71 -0.50 4.63
CA LEU A 125 16.21 0.75 5.20
C LEU A 125 15.58 1.61 4.10
N VAL A 126 14.64 2.46 4.49
CA VAL A 126 13.93 3.36 3.58
C VAL A 126 14.60 4.73 3.58
N TYR A 127 14.94 5.21 2.38
CA TYR A 127 15.54 6.51 2.17
C TYR A 127 14.66 7.40 1.29
N GLU A 128 14.46 8.65 1.68
CA GLU A 128 13.84 9.70 0.87
C GLU A 128 14.93 10.61 0.27
N SER A 129 14.86 10.89 -1.03
CA SER A 129 15.81 11.80 -1.68
C SER A 129 15.52 13.25 -1.30
N LEU A 130 16.58 14.00 -0.99
CA LEU A 130 16.55 15.40 -0.57
C LEU A 130 16.94 16.38 -1.68
N ILE A 131 17.37 15.88 -2.84
CA ILE A 131 17.82 16.69 -3.97
C ILE A 131 17.15 16.26 -5.28
N ASN A 132 17.02 17.20 -6.22
CA ASN A 132 16.57 16.90 -7.59
C ASN A 132 17.70 16.25 -8.39
N ALA A 133 17.33 15.37 -9.33
CA ALA A 133 18.28 14.63 -10.15
C ALA A 133 19.37 13.89 -9.34
N ASN A 134 18.98 13.26 -8.23
CA ASN A 134 19.83 12.46 -7.38
C ASN A 134 20.21 11.13 -8.06
N THR A 135 21.50 10.99 -8.37
CA THR A 135 22.07 9.79 -8.99
C THR A 135 22.99 9.02 -8.05
N TRP A 136 23.09 9.41 -6.79
CA TRP A 136 24.00 8.80 -5.81
C TRP A 136 23.24 7.86 -4.87
N SER A 137 23.87 6.78 -4.41
CA SER A 137 23.30 5.93 -3.36
C SER A 137 23.34 6.62 -1.99
N PRO A 138 22.52 6.16 -1.02
CA PRO A 138 22.57 6.68 0.35
C PRO A 138 23.96 6.58 1.01
N THR A 139 24.77 5.58 0.67
CA THR A 139 26.16 5.46 1.18
C THR A 139 27.13 6.38 0.45
N ALA A 140 26.96 6.56 -0.87
CA ALA A 140 27.86 7.37 -1.68
C ALA A 140 27.69 8.88 -1.43
N TYR A 141 26.44 9.32 -1.15
CA TYR A 141 26.15 10.70 -0.83
C TYR A 141 25.04 10.82 0.24
N PRO A 142 25.36 10.58 1.52
CA PRO A 142 24.36 10.59 2.59
C PRO A 142 23.62 11.91 2.75
N ALA A 143 24.25 13.04 2.40
CA ALA A 143 23.61 14.35 2.47
C ALA A 143 22.46 14.54 1.46
N GLY A 144 22.38 13.70 0.43
CA GLY A 144 21.30 13.71 -0.55
C GLY A 144 20.10 12.86 -0.17
N TRP A 145 20.14 12.18 0.99
CA TRP A 145 19.11 11.23 1.42
C TRP A 145 18.75 11.41 2.90
N GLN A 146 17.50 11.13 3.25
CA GLN A 146 17.02 11.07 4.63
C GLN A 146 16.50 9.66 4.91
N ILE A 147 16.99 9.05 6.00
CA ILE A 147 16.44 7.78 6.50
C ILE A 147 15.05 8.05 7.08
N ILE A 148 14.08 7.24 6.68
CA ILE A 148 12.69 7.31 7.15
C ILE A 148 12.40 6.18 8.14
N SER A 149 12.86 4.95 7.85
CA SER A 149 12.69 3.76 8.70
C SER A 149 13.83 2.77 8.54
#